data_AF-A0A6L9KRM6-F1
#
_entry.id   AF-A0A6L9KRM6-F1
#
_cell.length_a   1.000
_cell.length_b   1.000
_cell.length_c   1.000
_cell.angle_alpha   90.00
_cell.angle_beta   90.00
_cell.angle_gamma   90.00
#
_symmetry.space_group_name_H-M   'P 1'
#
loop_
_entity.id
_entity.type
_entity.pdbx_description
1 polymer ?
#
loop_
_entity_poly.entity_id
_entity_poly.type
_entity_poly.pdbx_seq_one_letter_code
_entity_poly.pdbx_strand_id
1 'polypeptide(L)'
;MIDPFFFDECLALELVAEANARGHHATHVVFRELQGTLDSDLLSLVTNENFVFVTNNRRDFLKLYASLDFHPGLVIIVPGSTPPRLQVELFDRVLNVIEPMDDIINKIVEVFSDGSVQIRDYPEQIKPPIP
;
A
#
# COMPACT_ATOMS: atom_id res chain seq x y z
N MET A 1 -0.06 2.95 14.66
CA MET A 1 0.31 4.00 13.67
C MET A 1 -0.90 4.80 13.16
N ILE A 2 -0.73 6.05 12.71
CA ILE A 2 -1.73 6.84 11.95
C ILE A 2 -1.03 7.43 10.72
N ASP A 3 -0.90 6.64 9.68
CA ASP A 3 -0.22 7.05 8.44
C ASP A 3 -1.21 7.49 7.36
N PRO A 4 -0.79 8.37 6.44
CA PRO A 4 -1.61 8.78 5.33
C PRO A 4 -1.61 7.71 4.21
N PHE A 5 -2.77 7.39 3.64
CA PHE A 5 -2.92 6.43 2.55
C PHE A 5 -3.20 7.08 1.21
N PHE A 6 -2.60 6.54 0.16
CA PHE A 6 -2.87 6.93 -1.22
C PHE A 6 -3.25 5.71 -2.06
N PHE A 7 -4.51 5.67 -2.49
CA PHE A 7 -5.08 4.56 -3.23
C PHE A 7 -4.94 4.74 -4.74
N ASP A 8 -4.48 3.68 -5.39
CA ASP A 8 -4.32 3.56 -6.85
C ASP A 8 -5.66 3.58 -7.60
N GLU A 9 -5.65 3.97 -8.88
CA GLU A 9 -6.86 4.12 -9.70
C GLU A 9 -7.61 2.80 -9.95
N CYS A 10 -6.93 1.67 -9.78
CA CYS A 10 -7.49 0.33 -9.95
C CYS A 10 -8.33 -0.14 -8.74
N LEU A 11 -8.39 0.66 -7.68
CA LEU A 11 -9.09 0.33 -6.44
C LEU A 11 -10.41 1.08 -6.29
N ALA A 12 -11.22 0.60 -5.36
CA ALA A 12 -12.51 1.18 -5.01
C ALA A 12 -12.32 2.52 -4.27
N LEU A 13 -13.07 3.56 -4.67
CA LEU A 13 -13.04 4.87 -4.02
C LEU A 13 -13.49 4.80 -2.54
N GLU A 14 -14.34 3.82 -2.22
CA GLU A 14 -14.85 3.55 -0.88
C GLU A 14 -13.76 3.28 0.15
N LEU A 15 -12.57 2.82 -0.29
CA LEU A 15 -11.43 2.60 0.60
C LEU A 15 -10.96 3.90 1.29
N VAL A 16 -11.11 5.05 0.63
CA VAL A 16 -10.79 6.35 1.24
C VAL A 16 -11.73 6.62 2.41
N ALA A 17 -13.02 6.31 2.26
CA ALA A 17 -13.98 6.50 3.36
C ALA A 17 -13.65 5.57 4.53
N GLU A 18 -13.28 4.31 4.25
CA GLU A 18 -12.90 3.33 5.26
C GLU A 18 -11.66 3.78 6.06
N ALA A 19 -10.60 4.20 5.38
CA ALA A 19 -9.39 4.70 6.03
C ALA A 19 -9.67 5.93 6.91
N ASN A 20 -10.41 6.91 6.38
CA ASN A 20 -10.78 8.11 7.12
C ASN A 20 -11.68 7.80 8.34
N ALA A 21 -12.58 6.83 8.23
CA ALA A 21 -13.43 6.40 9.35
C ALA A 21 -12.62 5.81 10.51
N ARG A 22 -11.46 5.21 10.22
CA ARG A 22 -10.48 4.71 11.21
C ARG A 22 -9.49 5.78 11.69
N GLY A 23 -9.62 7.02 11.24
CA GLY A 23 -8.81 8.16 11.68
C GLY A 23 -7.52 8.38 10.88
N HIS A 24 -7.31 7.63 9.80
CA HIS A 24 -6.20 7.85 8.88
C HIS A 24 -6.53 8.95 7.87
N HIS A 25 -5.53 9.72 7.46
CA HIS A 25 -5.70 10.60 6.31
C HIS A 25 -5.66 9.76 5.02
N ALA A 26 -6.64 9.88 4.13
CA ALA A 26 -6.66 9.11 2.90
C ALA A 26 -7.04 9.93 1.67
N THR A 27 -6.42 9.61 0.55
CA THR A 27 -6.73 10.17 -0.77
C THR A 27 -6.63 9.11 -1.88
N HIS A 28 -7.13 9.41 -3.07
CA HIS A 28 -7.19 8.49 -4.20
C HIS A 28 -6.68 9.16 -5.47
N VAL A 29 -6.10 8.39 -6.41
CA VAL A 29 -5.54 8.92 -7.68
C VAL A 29 -6.56 9.78 -8.43
N VAL A 30 -7.80 9.31 -8.47
CA VAL A 30 -8.97 10.04 -9.03
C VAL A 30 -9.20 11.39 -8.35
N PHE A 31 -9.18 11.47 -7.02
CA PHE A 31 -9.42 12.72 -6.28
C PHE A 31 -8.28 13.73 -6.42
N ARG A 32 -7.09 13.25 -6.78
CA ARG A 32 -5.93 14.08 -7.10
C ARG A 32 -5.83 14.45 -8.58
N GLU A 33 -6.79 14.02 -9.41
CA GLU A 33 -6.79 14.21 -10.87
C GLU A 33 -5.55 13.60 -11.56
N LEU A 34 -5.03 12.49 -11.01
CA LEU A 34 -3.80 11.84 -11.47
C LEU A 34 -4.07 10.54 -12.28
N GLN A 35 -5.27 10.36 -12.79
CA GLN A 35 -5.61 9.14 -13.56
C GLN A 35 -4.73 8.98 -14.80
N GLY A 36 -4.28 7.76 -15.07
CA GLY A 36 -3.36 7.45 -16.19
C GLY A 36 -1.95 8.03 -16.05
N THR A 37 -1.58 8.57 -14.87
CA THR A 37 -0.20 8.95 -14.55
C THR A 37 0.69 7.70 -14.51
N LEU A 38 1.95 7.83 -14.92
CA LEU A 38 2.89 6.72 -14.89
C LEU A 38 3.18 6.27 -13.45
N ASP A 39 3.33 4.96 -13.24
CA ASP A 39 3.62 4.39 -11.92
C ASP A 39 4.87 5.01 -11.26
N SER A 40 5.89 5.39 -12.05
CA SER A 40 7.10 6.06 -11.55
C SER A 40 6.84 7.47 -11.00
N ASP A 41 5.89 8.18 -11.60
CA ASP A 41 5.53 9.54 -11.19
C ASP A 41 4.64 9.47 -9.94
N LEU A 42 3.72 8.49 -9.89
CA LEU A 42 2.95 8.17 -8.68
C LEU A 42 3.87 7.79 -7.52
N LEU A 43 4.87 6.93 -7.76
CA LEU A 43 5.87 6.55 -6.75
C LEU A 43 6.62 7.76 -6.21
N SER A 44 7.03 8.67 -7.10
CA SER A 44 7.74 9.90 -6.72
C SER A 44 6.88 10.79 -5.84
N LEU A 45 5.58 10.91 -6.15
CA LEU A 45 4.64 11.68 -5.32
C LEU A 45 4.46 11.03 -3.95
N VAL A 46 4.15 9.72 -3.94
CA VAL A 46 3.91 8.94 -2.72
C VAL A 46 5.09 9.04 -1.75
N THR A 47 6.31 8.89 -2.25
CA THR A 47 7.52 8.96 -1.43
C THR A 47 7.80 10.37 -0.93
N ASN A 48 7.63 11.40 -1.76
CA ASN A 48 7.84 12.80 -1.35
C ASN A 48 6.81 13.29 -0.32
N GLU A 49 5.56 12.82 -0.42
CA GLU A 49 4.47 13.19 0.49
C GLU A 49 4.25 12.19 1.63
N ASN A 50 5.14 11.19 1.77
CA ASN A 50 5.09 10.16 2.81
C ASN A 50 3.78 9.35 2.88
N PHE A 51 3.14 9.08 1.74
CA PHE A 51 1.97 8.21 1.69
C PHE A 51 2.36 6.73 1.74
N VAL A 52 1.58 5.94 2.45
CA VAL A 52 1.51 4.49 2.23
C VAL A 52 0.66 4.27 0.98
N PHE A 53 1.26 3.73 -0.07
CA PHE A 53 0.54 3.46 -1.31
C PHE A 53 -0.24 2.15 -1.22
N VAL A 54 -1.44 2.12 -1.79
CA VAL A 54 -2.30 0.94 -1.81
C VAL A 54 -2.67 0.63 -3.25
N THR A 55 -2.37 -0.57 -3.72
CA THR A 55 -2.63 -1.02 -5.10
C THR A 55 -3.00 -2.49 -5.17
N ASN A 56 -3.46 -2.95 -6.33
CA ASN A 56 -3.55 -4.36 -6.67
C ASN A 56 -2.57 -4.74 -7.82
N ASN A 57 -1.84 -3.77 -8.38
CA ASN A 57 -0.78 -3.97 -9.35
C ASN A 57 0.53 -4.40 -8.66
N ARG A 58 0.52 -5.63 -8.15
CA ARG A 58 1.64 -6.21 -7.40
C ARG A 58 2.96 -6.15 -8.17
N ARG A 59 2.99 -6.65 -9.41
CA ARG A 59 4.24 -6.93 -10.11
C ARG A 59 5.04 -5.66 -10.41
N ASP A 60 4.35 -4.61 -10.86
CA ASP A 60 5.03 -3.43 -11.36
C ASP A 60 5.47 -2.54 -10.19
N PHE A 61 4.64 -2.37 -9.16
CA PHE A 61 5.02 -1.64 -7.94
C PHE A 61 6.11 -2.34 -7.12
N LEU A 62 6.15 -3.68 -7.05
CA LEU A 62 7.28 -4.36 -6.41
C LEU A 62 8.61 -4.02 -7.08
N LYS A 63 8.66 -3.98 -8.42
CA LYS A 63 9.89 -3.61 -9.14
C LYS A 63 10.31 -2.17 -8.84
N LEU A 64 9.34 -1.26 -8.74
CA LEU A 64 9.59 0.14 -8.43
C LEU A 64 10.10 0.32 -6.99
N TYR A 65 9.42 -0.29 -6.03
CA TYR A 65 9.80 -0.22 -4.61
C TYR A 65 11.16 -0.89 -4.32
N ALA A 66 11.59 -1.87 -5.14
CA ALA A 66 12.90 -2.51 -4.99
C ALA A 66 14.07 -1.54 -5.23
N SER A 67 13.80 -0.44 -5.96
CA SER A 67 14.80 0.58 -6.26
C SER A 67 14.87 1.70 -5.20
N LEU A 68 14.00 1.67 -4.19
CA LEU A 68 13.96 2.66 -3.12
C LEU A 68 14.76 2.18 -1.91
N ASP A 69 15.66 3.03 -1.40
CA ASP A 69 16.33 2.76 -0.12
C ASP A 69 15.40 2.98 1.07
N PHE A 70 14.42 3.89 0.92
CA PHE A 70 13.46 4.25 1.94
C PHE A 70 12.07 4.49 1.33
N HIS A 71 11.02 3.91 1.92
CA HIS A 71 9.63 4.17 1.56
C HIS A 71 8.69 4.07 2.76
N PRO A 72 7.56 4.82 2.77
CA PRO A 72 6.60 4.83 3.89
C PRO A 72 5.89 3.49 4.08
N GLY A 73 5.75 2.70 3.01
CA GLY A 73 5.08 1.41 3.01
C GLY A 73 4.34 1.16 1.69
N LEU A 74 4.04 -0.10 1.43
CA LEU A 74 3.21 -0.52 0.29
C LEU A 74 2.22 -1.57 0.75
N VAL A 75 0.93 -1.33 0.50
CA VAL A 75 -0.13 -2.31 0.72
C VAL A 75 -0.59 -2.85 -0.64
N ILE A 76 -0.67 -4.18 -0.75
CA ILE A 76 -1.06 -4.87 -1.98
C ILE A 76 -2.25 -5.78 -1.70
N ILE A 77 -3.36 -5.56 -2.42
CA ILE A 77 -4.52 -6.45 -2.40
C ILE A 77 -4.34 -7.55 -3.46
N VAL A 78 -4.39 -8.81 -3.04
CA VAL A 78 -4.14 -9.98 -3.89
C VAL A 78 -5.36 -10.92 -3.86
N PRO A 79 -5.89 -11.36 -5.03
CA PRO A 79 -5.40 -11.10 -6.39
C PRO A 79 -5.86 -9.74 -6.94
N GLY A 80 -5.22 -9.31 -8.05
CA GLY A 80 -5.56 -8.06 -8.76
C GLY A 80 -7.03 -7.96 -9.22
N SER A 81 -7.73 -9.09 -9.35
CA SER A 81 -9.14 -9.18 -9.75
C SER A 81 -10.12 -9.12 -8.57
N THR A 82 -9.69 -8.66 -7.40
CA THR A 82 -10.55 -8.58 -6.21
C THR A 82 -11.67 -7.56 -6.43
N PRO A 83 -12.96 -7.92 -6.25
CA PRO A 83 -14.08 -7.00 -6.47
C PRO A 83 -14.14 -5.91 -5.40
N PRO A 84 -14.69 -4.71 -5.70
CA PRO A 84 -14.68 -3.53 -4.81
C PRO A 84 -15.09 -3.81 -3.37
N ARG A 85 -16.20 -4.54 -3.16
CA ARG A 85 -16.67 -4.89 -1.81
C ARG A 85 -15.63 -5.69 -1.02
N LEU A 86 -15.00 -6.67 -1.66
CA LEU A 86 -13.98 -7.49 -1.00
C LEU A 86 -12.69 -6.69 -0.77
N GLN A 87 -12.37 -5.71 -1.61
CA GLN A 87 -11.22 -4.81 -1.38
C GLN A 87 -11.36 -4.08 -0.05
N VAL A 88 -12.55 -3.54 0.26
CA VAL A 88 -12.82 -2.85 1.53
C VAL A 88 -12.67 -3.81 2.72
N GLU A 89 -13.27 -5.00 2.63
CA GLU A 89 -13.17 -6.01 3.69
C GLU A 89 -11.71 -6.45 3.93
N LEU A 90 -10.91 -6.63 2.88
CA LEU A 90 -9.50 -6.99 3.00
C LEU A 90 -8.63 -5.83 3.50
N PHE A 91 -8.93 -4.60 3.10
CA PHE A 91 -8.21 -3.44 3.59
C PHE A 91 -8.48 -3.19 5.09
N ASP A 92 -9.71 -3.41 5.57
CA ASP A 92 -10.00 -3.41 7.01
C ASP A 92 -9.13 -4.44 7.76
N ARG A 93 -8.92 -5.63 7.19
CA ARG A 93 -7.98 -6.62 7.77
C ARG A 93 -6.54 -6.10 7.82
N VAL A 94 -6.09 -5.40 6.78
CA VAL A 94 -4.77 -4.75 6.79
C VAL A 94 -4.68 -3.76 7.94
N LEU A 95 -5.65 -2.86 8.07
CA LEU A 95 -5.68 -1.85 9.13
C LEU A 95 -5.62 -2.49 10.53
N ASN A 96 -6.43 -3.52 10.78
CA ASN A 96 -6.40 -4.26 12.05
C ASN A 96 -5.02 -4.86 12.38
N VAL A 97 -4.21 -5.19 11.38
CA VAL A 97 -2.87 -5.76 11.55
C VAL A 97 -1.80 -4.69 11.75
N ILE A 98 -1.89 -3.57 11.01
CA ILE A 98 -0.84 -2.53 11.02
C ILE A 98 -1.06 -1.44 12.08
N GLU A 99 -2.30 -1.16 12.47
CA GLU A 99 -2.61 -0.15 13.50
C GLU A 99 -1.87 -0.38 14.84
N PRO A 100 -1.73 -1.63 15.35
CA PRO A 100 -0.95 -1.92 16.55
C PRO A 100 0.57 -1.82 16.37
N MET A 101 1.07 -1.72 15.14
CA MET A 101 2.49 -1.57 14.85
C MET A 101 2.94 -0.12 15.03
N ASP A 102 4.24 0.06 15.30
CA ASP A 102 4.86 1.38 15.38
C ASP A 102 4.87 2.06 14.00
N ASP A 103 5.33 1.34 12.98
CA ASP A 103 5.36 1.77 11.57
C ASP A 103 5.39 0.58 10.60
N ILE A 104 5.25 0.87 9.30
CA ILE A 104 5.46 -0.07 8.19
C ILE A 104 6.50 0.47 7.18
N ILE A 105 7.42 1.30 7.65
CA ILE A 105 8.50 1.86 6.84
C ILE A 105 9.34 0.72 6.29
N ASN A 106 9.66 0.80 4.99
CA ASN A 106 10.38 -0.26 4.28
C ASN A 106 9.71 -1.63 4.42
N LYS A 107 8.37 -1.68 4.49
CA LYS A 107 7.61 -2.93 4.49
C LYS A 107 6.60 -2.97 3.35
N ILE A 108 6.42 -4.18 2.84
CA ILE A 108 5.27 -4.51 1.99
C ILE A 108 4.31 -5.33 2.82
N VAL A 109 3.04 -4.94 2.77
CA VAL A 109 1.91 -5.64 3.37
C VAL A 109 1.06 -6.20 2.24
N GLU A 110 0.96 -7.52 2.14
CA GLU A 110 0.10 -8.19 1.17
C GLU A 110 -1.09 -8.81 1.89
N VAL A 111 -2.30 -8.52 1.41
CA VAL A 111 -3.53 -9.15 1.90
C VAL A 111 -4.12 -10.03 0.81
N PHE A 112 -4.41 -11.28 1.17
CA PHE A 112 -4.90 -12.29 0.24
C PHE A 112 -6.41 -12.48 0.37
N SER A 113 -7.04 -13.05 -0.64
CA SER A 113 -8.49 -13.30 -0.68
C SER A 113 -9.02 -14.20 0.44
N ASP A 114 -8.16 -14.97 1.11
CA ASP A 114 -8.51 -15.76 2.29
C ASP A 114 -8.47 -14.95 3.60
N GLY A 115 -8.14 -13.66 3.52
CA GLY A 115 -8.01 -12.74 4.64
C GLY A 115 -6.65 -12.81 5.34
N SER A 116 -5.72 -13.66 4.89
CA SER A 116 -4.37 -13.66 5.44
C SER A 116 -3.62 -12.39 5.06
N VAL A 117 -2.84 -11.86 6.01
CA VAL A 117 -1.99 -10.69 5.83
C VAL A 117 -0.55 -11.11 6.04
N GLN A 118 0.31 -10.81 5.07
CA GLN A 118 1.75 -11.05 5.14
C GLN A 118 2.50 -9.73 5.10
N ILE A 119 3.48 -9.58 5.98
CA ILE A 119 4.32 -8.39 6.06
C ILE A 119 5.77 -8.83 5.89
N ARG A 120 6.53 -8.13 5.05
CA ARG A 120 7.97 -8.35 4.87
C ARG A 120 8.70 -7.02 4.72
N ASP A 121 9.97 -7.01 5.10
CA ASP A 121 10.87 -5.90 4.80
C ASP A 121 11.15 -5.84 3.29
N TYR A 122 11.27 -4.62 2.75
CA TYR A 122 11.53 -4.37 1.35
C TYR A 122 12.26 -3.03 1.13
N PRO A 123 13.26 -2.96 0.22
CA PRO A 123 13.90 -4.10 -0.45
C PRO A 123 14.47 -5.08 0.57
N GLU A 124 14.48 -6.38 0.25
CA GLU A 124 15.05 -7.38 1.13
C GLU A 124 16.50 -6.99 1.42
N GLN A 125 16.80 -6.67 2.68
CA GLN A 125 18.18 -6.43 3.07
C GLN A 125 18.94 -7.73 2.84
N ILE A 126 19.85 -7.73 1.86
CA ILE A 126 20.83 -8.80 1.72
C ILE A 126 21.62 -8.80 3.02
N LYS A 127 21.28 -9.70 3.95
CA LYS A 127 22.16 -9.99 5.07
C LYS A 127 23.49 -10.41 4.44
N PRO A 128 24.62 -9.73 4.71
CA PRO A 128 25.90 -10.23 4.23
C PRO A 128 26.03 -11.68 4.71
N PRO A 129 26.59 -12.59 3.88
CA PRO A 129 26.84 -13.95 4.34
C PRO A 129 27.62 -13.86 5.65
N ILE A 130 27.10 -14.54 6.69
CA ILE A 130 27.80 -14.64 7.96
C ILE A 130 29.19 -15.23 7.64
N PRO A 131 30.29 -14.56 8.06
CA PRO A 131 31.63 -14.99 7.73
C PRO A 131 31.97 -16.39 8.26
#